data_AF-A0A441XFT5-F1
#
_entry.id   AF-A0A441XFT5-F1
#
_cell.length_a   1.000
_cell.length_b   1.000
_cell.length_c   1.000
_cell.angle_alpha   90.00
_cell.angle_beta   90.00
_cell.angle_gamma   90.00
#
_symmetry.space_group_name_H-M   'P 1'
#
loop_
_entity.id
_entity.type
_entity.pdbx_description
1 polymer ?
#
loop_
_entity_poly.entity_id
_entity_poly.type
_entity_poly.pdbx_seq_one_letter_code
_entity_poly.pdbx_strand_id
1 'polypeptide(L)'
;MLNEVKSARAEQAQARRALGRYQHARRMVLAALVVVMFAALLFGQSAFPPESVPHETIEMVGVLLIFLGIVGRLWSTLYIGGRKSSEVVTGGPYSITRNPLYLFSSIAAAGVGAQMGSITAAIGFAVICAAAFHVVILREETFLKEAFGTPFQAYMARVPRFFPKLSLYQEGDTGSFKPRLLWTTLLDGLVFLVAMPFFESIDGAQQSGLLPVLFRFP
;
A
#
# COMPACT_ATOMS: atom_id res chain seq x y z
N MET A 1 22.74 23.05 -33.38
CA MET A 1 22.80 21.60 -33.07
C MET A 1 23.40 21.27 -31.71
N LEU A 2 24.66 21.62 -31.40
CA LEU A 2 25.30 21.22 -30.11
C LEU A 2 24.60 21.78 -28.85
N ASN A 3 24.06 22.99 -28.90
CA ASN A 3 23.33 23.60 -27.76
C ASN A 3 21.94 22.99 -27.54
N GLU A 4 21.23 22.60 -28.60
CA GLU A 4 19.92 21.94 -28.48
C GLU A 4 20.02 20.50 -27.97
N VAL A 5 21.08 19.78 -28.37
CA VAL A 5 21.35 18.43 -27.84
C VAL A 5 21.73 18.50 -26.35
N LYS A 6 22.42 19.56 -25.92
CA LYS A 6 22.75 19.79 -24.50
C LYS A 6 21.52 20.20 -23.68
N SER A 7 20.65 21.07 -24.20
CA SER A 7 19.41 21.46 -23.50
C SER A 7 18.44 20.29 -23.36
N ALA A 8 18.24 19.50 -24.42
CA ALA A 8 17.39 18.30 -24.37
C ALA A 8 17.93 17.24 -23.39
N ARG A 9 19.27 17.05 -23.33
CA ARG A 9 19.89 16.17 -22.32
C ARG A 9 19.75 16.69 -20.89
N ALA A 10 19.80 18.01 -20.69
CA ALA A 10 19.61 18.64 -19.39
C ALA A 10 18.15 18.51 -18.91
N GLU A 11 17.16 18.76 -19.78
CA GLU A 11 15.75 18.54 -19.49
C GLU A 11 15.45 17.07 -19.16
N GLN A 12 15.96 16.12 -19.94
CA GLN A 12 15.80 14.69 -19.66
C GLN A 12 16.45 14.27 -18.34
N ALA A 13 17.62 14.82 -18.00
CA ALA A 13 18.29 14.56 -16.73
C ALA A 13 17.51 15.19 -15.55
N GLN A 14 16.93 16.37 -15.73
CA GLN A 14 16.12 17.05 -14.74
C GLN A 14 14.79 16.31 -14.49
N ALA A 15 14.14 15.83 -15.55
CA ALA A 15 12.95 14.98 -15.47
C ALA A 15 13.24 13.64 -14.75
N ARG A 16 14.36 12.96 -15.08
CA ARG A 16 14.80 11.73 -14.38
C ARG A 16 15.11 11.98 -12.91
N ARG A 17 15.75 13.10 -12.56
CA ARG A 17 16.04 13.49 -11.16
C ARG A 17 14.79 13.90 -10.39
N ALA A 18 13.81 14.53 -11.04
CA ALA A 18 12.51 14.81 -10.45
C ALA A 18 11.78 13.49 -10.15
N LEU A 19 11.70 12.58 -11.14
CA LEU A 19 11.14 11.24 -10.99
C LEU A 19 11.79 10.43 -9.86
N GLY A 20 13.11 10.44 -9.75
CA GLY A 20 13.85 9.75 -8.68
C GLY A 20 13.53 10.30 -7.28
N ARG A 21 13.47 11.64 -7.11
CA ARG A 21 13.06 12.26 -5.85
C ARG A 21 11.61 11.93 -5.48
N TYR A 22 10.71 11.88 -6.45
CA TYR A 22 9.32 11.49 -6.20
C TYR A 22 9.19 10.04 -5.74
N GLN A 23 9.94 9.12 -6.36
CA GLN A 23 9.95 7.72 -5.95
C GLN A 23 10.56 7.52 -4.56
N HIS A 24 11.61 8.27 -4.21
CA HIS A 24 12.20 8.25 -2.88
C HIS A 24 11.28 8.84 -1.81
N ALA A 25 10.68 10.01 -2.05
CA ALA A 25 9.75 10.63 -1.12
C ALA A 25 8.54 9.73 -0.85
N ARG A 26 8.00 9.07 -1.90
CA ARG A 26 6.94 8.06 -1.75
C ARG A 26 7.37 6.93 -0.82
N ARG A 27 8.56 6.35 -1.05
CA ARG A 27 9.08 5.27 -0.20
C ARG A 27 9.31 5.72 1.24
N MET A 28 9.81 6.94 1.46
CA MET A 28 10.04 7.48 2.79
C MET A 28 8.75 7.73 3.56
N VAL A 29 7.72 8.28 2.93
CA VAL A 29 6.41 8.49 3.59
C VAL A 29 5.82 7.15 4.02
N LEU A 30 5.92 6.13 3.17
CA LEU A 30 5.44 4.80 3.50
C LEU A 30 6.24 4.15 4.63
N ALA A 31 7.57 4.26 4.59
CA ALA A 31 8.42 3.77 5.67
C ALA A 31 8.13 4.50 7.00
N ALA A 32 7.96 5.82 6.96
CA ALA A 32 7.62 6.61 8.14
C ALA A 32 6.25 6.24 8.72
N LEU A 33 5.25 6.01 7.87
CA LEU A 33 3.93 5.55 8.34
C LEU A 33 4.00 4.17 8.96
N VAL A 34 4.73 3.24 8.35
CA VAL A 34 4.97 1.92 8.96
C VAL A 34 5.63 2.09 10.32
N VAL A 35 6.70 2.89 10.43
CA VAL A 35 7.38 3.13 11.71
C VAL A 35 6.45 3.77 12.74
N VAL A 36 5.66 4.79 12.37
CA VAL A 36 4.72 5.46 13.28
C VAL A 36 3.61 4.50 13.73
N MET A 37 3.09 3.69 12.81
CA MET A 37 2.10 2.67 13.12
C MET A 37 2.71 1.66 14.09
N PHE A 38 3.86 1.06 13.80
CA PHE A 38 4.58 0.16 14.72
C PHE A 38 4.93 0.80 16.07
N ALA A 39 5.27 2.09 16.11
CA ALA A 39 5.53 2.79 17.36
C ALA A 39 4.25 2.98 18.19
N ALA A 40 3.12 3.29 17.56
CA ALA A 40 1.83 3.40 18.24
C ALA A 40 1.39 2.05 18.83
N LEU A 41 1.77 0.94 18.19
CA LEU A 41 1.46 -0.43 18.60
C LEU A 41 2.20 -0.85 19.88
N LEU A 42 3.42 -0.36 20.12
CA LEU A 42 4.21 -0.70 21.32
C LEU A 42 3.53 -0.30 22.63
N PHE A 43 2.68 0.72 22.60
CA PHE A 43 2.11 1.35 23.79
C PHE A 43 0.58 1.22 23.90
N GLY A 44 -0.06 0.55 22.92
CA GLY A 44 -1.50 0.36 22.87
C GLY A 44 -1.89 -1.09 23.18
N GLN A 45 -2.96 -1.28 23.96
CA GLN A 45 -3.62 -2.58 24.15
C GLN A 45 -5.07 -2.54 23.67
N SER A 46 -5.64 -3.69 23.30
CA SER A 46 -7.09 -3.80 23.14
C SER A 46 -7.81 -3.77 24.49
N ALA A 47 -9.04 -3.29 24.49
CA ALA A 47 -9.95 -3.36 25.62
C ALA A 47 -10.40 -4.79 25.91
N PHE A 48 -10.32 -5.68 24.92
CA PHE A 48 -10.55 -7.11 25.09
C PHE A 48 -9.29 -7.78 25.65
N PRO A 49 -9.42 -8.62 26.70
CA PRO A 49 -8.30 -9.42 27.18
C PRO A 49 -7.73 -10.29 26.05
N PRO A 50 -6.40 -10.50 26.01
CA PRO A 50 -5.75 -11.32 24.96
C PRO A 50 -6.37 -12.71 24.81
N GLU A 51 -6.70 -13.37 25.92
CA GLU A 51 -7.29 -14.72 25.99
C GLU A 51 -8.80 -14.77 25.65
N SER A 52 -9.36 -13.71 25.07
CA SER A 52 -10.80 -13.65 24.80
C SER A 52 -11.11 -14.01 23.35
N VAL A 53 -12.19 -14.77 23.15
CA VAL A 53 -12.68 -15.17 21.80
C VAL A 53 -12.82 -13.99 20.83
N PRO A 54 -13.34 -12.80 21.23
CA PRO A 54 -13.40 -11.65 20.32
C PRO A 54 -12.02 -11.16 19.89
N HIS A 55 -11.03 -11.15 20.80
CA HIS A 55 -9.66 -10.75 20.50
C HIS A 55 -9.05 -11.67 19.44
N GLU A 56 -9.01 -12.97 19.70
CA GLU A 56 -8.48 -13.99 18.77
C GLU A 56 -9.20 -13.96 17.40
N THR A 57 -10.53 -13.74 17.40
CA THR A 57 -11.30 -13.67 16.16
C THR A 57 -10.88 -12.46 15.32
N ILE A 58 -10.67 -11.30 15.96
CA ILE A 58 -10.23 -10.08 15.29
C ILE A 58 -8.82 -10.30 14.69
N GLU A 59 -7.91 -10.92 15.44
CA GLU A 59 -6.58 -11.27 14.93
C GLU A 59 -6.64 -12.22 13.72
N MET A 60 -7.45 -13.28 13.80
CA MET A 60 -7.60 -14.23 12.69
C MET A 60 -8.17 -13.56 11.43
N VAL A 61 -9.15 -12.67 11.59
CA VAL A 61 -9.63 -11.81 10.48
C VAL A 61 -8.50 -10.91 9.99
N GLY A 62 -7.67 -10.37 10.88
CA GLY A 62 -6.49 -9.58 10.56
C GLY A 62 -5.50 -10.30 9.65
N VAL A 63 -5.19 -11.57 9.97
CA VAL A 63 -4.33 -12.44 9.14
C VAL A 63 -4.91 -12.62 7.75
N LEU A 64 -6.22 -12.86 7.64
CA LEU A 64 -6.89 -12.98 6.35
C LEU A 64 -6.79 -11.69 5.54
N LEU A 65 -6.97 -10.52 6.17
CA LEU A 65 -6.82 -9.22 5.51
C LEU A 65 -5.38 -8.96 5.03
N ILE A 66 -4.36 -9.32 5.84
CA ILE A 66 -2.96 -9.26 5.41
C ILE A 66 -2.74 -10.13 4.18
N PHE A 67 -3.20 -11.38 4.21
CA PHE A 67 -3.07 -12.31 3.10
C PHE A 67 -3.73 -11.78 1.82
N LEU A 68 -4.98 -11.32 1.91
CA LEU A 68 -5.71 -10.72 0.78
C LEU A 68 -5.00 -9.47 0.24
N GLY A 69 -4.44 -8.65 1.13
CA GLY A 69 -3.64 -7.48 0.74
C GLY A 69 -2.37 -7.86 -0.02
N ILE A 70 -1.65 -8.90 0.42
CA ILE A 70 -0.45 -9.42 -0.28
C ILE A 70 -0.83 -9.96 -1.66
N VAL A 71 -1.84 -10.84 -1.73
CA VAL A 71 -2.30 -11.43 -2.99
C VAL A 71 -2.78 -10.37 -3.96
N GLY A 72 -3.59 -9.41 -3.50
CA GLY A 72 -4.06 -8.31 -4.34
C GLY A 72 -2.94 -7.38 -4.82
N ARG A 73 -1.90 -7.17 -4.00
CA ARG A 73 -0.69 -6.45 -4.44
C ARG A 73 0.08 -7.23 -5.50
N LEU A 74 0.24 -8.54 -5.36
CA LEU A 74 0.88 -9.39 -6.37
C LEU A 74 0.10 -9.35 -7.70
N TRP A 75 -1.22 -9.47 -7.63
CA TRP A 75 -2.10 -9.34 -8.80
C TRP A 75 -1.92 -7.98 -9.48
N SER A 76 -1.86 -6.90 -8.70
CA SER A 76 -1.63 -5.55 -9.23
C SER A 76 -0.22 -5.39 -9.82
N THR A 77 0.80 -5.97 -9.20
CA THR A 77 2.17 -5.94 -9.71
C THR A 77 2.31 -6.72 -11.01
N LEU A 78 1.59 -7.84 -11.18
CA LEU A 78 1.61 -8.62 -12.41
C LEU A 78 1.22 -7.76 -13.62
N TYR A 79 0.18 -6.94 -13.47
CA TYR A 79 -0.32 -6.09 -14.54
C TYR A 79 0.56 -4.87 -14.82
N ILE A 80 1.11 -4.20 -13.79
CA ILE A 80 1.90 -2.97 -13.96
C ILE A 80 3.41 -3.21 -14.12
N GLY A 81 3.87 -4.42 -13.79
CA GLY A 81 5.27 -4.77 -13.52
C GLY A 81 6.17 -4.81 -14.74
N GLY A 82 6.56 -3.63 -15.22
CA GLY A 82 7.43 -3.46 -16.40
C GLY A 82 6.94 -2.40 -17.37
N ARG A 83 5.67 -1.98 -17.24
CA ARG A 83 4.96 -1.10 -18.18
C ARG A 83 4.54 0.25 -17.59
N LYS A 84 4.80 0.48 -16.29
CA LYS A 84 4.42 1.70 -15.53
C LYS A 84 4.86 3.02 -16.19
N SER A 85 5.86 2.99 -17.06
CA SER A 85 6.41 4.17 -17.73
C SER A 85 6.21 4.19 -19.25
N SER A 86 5.59 3.17 -19.84
CA SER A 86 5.43 3.05 -21.30
C SER A 86 3.99 3.18 -21.76
N GLU A 87 3.01 2.80 -20.94
CA GLU A 87 1.60 2.85 -21.30
C GLU A 87 0.66 2.95 -20.09
N VAL A 88 -0.59 3.35 -20.35
CA VAL A 88 -1.65 3.35 -19.35
C VAL A 88 -2.20 1.93 -19.19
N VAL A 89 -1.85 1.28 -18.09
CA VAL A 89 -2.35 -0.06 -17.76
C VAL A 89 -3.80 0.04 -17.29
N THR A 90 -4.72 -0.60 -18.01
CA THR A 90 -6.17 -0.59 -17.70
C THR A 90 -6.78 -1.98 -17.49
N GLY A 91 -5.97 -3.04 -17.54
CA GLY A 91 -6.41 -4.43 -17.37
C GLY A 91 -6.34 -4.94 -15.92
N GLY A 92 -6.99 -6.07 -15.68
CA GLY A 92 -7.04 -6.77 -14.41
C GLY A 92 -7.52 -5.85 -13.28
N PRO A 93 -6.77 -5.72 -12.18
CA PRO A 93 -7.20 -4.89 -11.05
C PRO A 93 -7.22 -3.38 -11.38
N TYR A 94 -6.52 -2.93 -12.43
CA TYR A 94 -6.57 -1.54 -12.90
C TYR A 94 -7.87 -1.21 -13.65
N SER A 95 -8.65 -2.22 -14.07
CA SER A 95 -9.95 -1.99 -14.70
C SER A 95 -11.02 -1.57 -13.69
N ILE A 96 -10.91 -2.03 -12.44
CA ILE A 96 -11.89 -1.81 -11.36
C ILE A 96 -11.55 -0.63 -10.46
N THR A 97 -10.26 -0.29 -10.32
CA THR A 97 -9.78 0.90 -9.59
C THR A 97 -8.46 1.36 -10.19
N ARG A 98 -8.20 2.67 -10.21
CA ARG A 98 -6.94 3.21 -10.76
C ARG A 98 -5.71 2.86 -9.93
N ASN A 99 -5.91 2.59 -8.64
CA ASN A 99 -4.84 2.47 -7.66
C ASN A 99 -4.95 1.19 -6.81
N PRO A 100 -5.01 0.00 -7.44
CA PRO A 100 -5.28 -1.25 -6.72
C PRO A 100 -4.15 -1.60 -5.75
N LEU A 101 -2.88 -1.29 -6.06
CA LEU A 101 -1.76 -1.48 -5.14
C LEU A 101 -1.97 -0.77 -3.80
N TYR A 102 -2.51 0.46 -3.81
CA TYR A 102 -2.74 1.25 -2.61
C TYR A 102 -3.98 0.79 -1.86
N LEU A 103 -5.03 0.36 -2.58
CA LEU A 103 -6.20 -0.28 -1.99
C LEU A 103 -5.80 -1.54 -1.19
N PHE A 104 -5.11 -2.48 -1.84
CA PHE A 104 -4.69 -3.73 -1.19
C PHE A 104 -3.65 -3.50 -0.09
N SER A 105 -2.81 -2.47 -0.20
CA SER A 105 -1.93 -2.06 0.90
C SER A 105 -2.70 -1.53 2.11
N SER A 106 -3.81 -0.82 1.89
CA SER A 106 -4.67 -0.33 2.97
C SER A 106 -5.45 -1.47 3.63
N ILE A 107 -5.84 -2.49 2.86
CA ILE A 107 -6.41 -3.74 3.39
C ILE A 107 -5.39 -4.50 4.25
N ALA A 108 -4.15 -4.64 3.79
CA ALA A 108 -3.09 -5.24 4.59
C ALA A 108 -2.83 -4.45 5.89
N ALA A 109 -2.80 -3.11 5.80
CA ALA A 109 -2.66 -2.25 6.97
C ALA A 109 -3.81 -2.43 7.98
N ALA A 110 -5.04 -2.61 7.51
CA ALA A 110 -6.17 -2.95 8.36
C ALA A 110 -5.93 -4.26 9.12
N GLY A 111 -5.40 -5.27 8.42
CA GLY A 111 -5.07 -6.55 9.04
C GLY A 111 -3.95 -6.44 10.07
N VAL A 112 -2.93 -5.59 9.85
CA VAL A 112 -1.91 -5.29 10.86
C VAL A 112 -2.51 -4.62 12.09
N GLY A 113 -3.43 -3.66 11.92
CA GLY A 113 -4.10 -3.02 13.05
C GLY A 113 -5.00 -3.99 13.83
N ALA A 114 -5.60 -4.97 13.13
CA ALA A 114 -6.40 -6.02 13.75
C ALA A 114 -5.57 -6.97 14.64
N GLN A 115 -4.24 -7.07 14.45
CA GLN A 115 -3.36 -7.84 15.35
C GLN A 115 -3.23 -7.24 16.75
N MET A 116 -3.85 -6.09 17.02
CA MET A 116 -4.03 -5.61 18.39
C MET A 116 -5.25 -6.24 19.09
N GLY A 117 -6.05 -7.04 18.37
CA GLY A 117 -7.37 -7.48 18.82
C GLY A 117 -8.38 -6.32 18.96
N SER A 118 -8.24 -5.25 18.15
CA SER A 118 -9.15 -4.09 18.15
C SER A 118 -9.62 -3.74 16.74
N ILE A 119 -10.95 -3.67 16.57
CA ILE A 119 -11.59 -3.23 15.31
C ILE A 119 -11.26 -1.76 15.04
N THR A 120 -11.18 -0.94 16.10
CA THR A 120 -10.84 0.48 16.00
C THR A 120 -9.43 0.67 15.46
N ALA A 121 -8.47 -0.11 15.94
CA ALA A 121 -7.11 -0.11 15.42
C ALA A 121 -7.07 -0.56 13.94
N ALA A 122 -7.79 -1.63 13.59
CA ALA A 122 -7.90 -2.10 12.22
C ALA A 122 -8.42 -1.01 11.25
N ILE A 123 -9.53 -0.36 11.60
CA ILE A 123 -10.12 0.72 10.79
C ILE A 123 -9.20 1.93 10.74
N GLY A 124 -8.65 2.34 11.89
CA GLY A 124 -7.74 3.48 11.99
C GLY A 124 -6.50 3.31 11.09
N PHE A 125 -5.91 2.12 11.11
CA PHE A 125 -4.77 1.77 10.28
C PHE A 125 -5.10 1.81 8.79
N ALA A 126 -6.26 1.25 8.40
CA ALA A 126 -6.75 1.30 7.03
C ALA A 126 -6.92 2.74 6.53
N VAL A 127 -7.56 3.60 7.34
CA VAL A 127 -7.86 4.99 7.00
C VAL A 127 -6.59 5.84 6.93
N ILE A 128 -5.69 5.73 7.89
CA ILE A 128 -4.41 6.46 7.89
C ILE A 128 -3.60 6.09 6.65
N CYS A 129 -3.53 4.79 6.34
CA CYS A 129 -2.82 4.29 5.17
C CYS A 129 -3.45 4.80 3.86
N ALA A 130 -4.78 4.70 3.73
CA ALA A 130 -5.51 5.18 2.57
C ALA A 130 -5.37 6.69 2.36
N ALA A 131 -5.42 7.48 3.45
CA ALA A 131 -5.26 8.93 3.41
C ALA A 131 -3.84 9.33 2.96
N ALA A 132 -2.81 8.66 3.47
CA ALA A 132 -1.44 8.88 3.03
C ALA A 132 -1.25 8.53 1.56
N PHE A 133 -1.79 7.38 1.12
CA PHE A 133 -1.76 7.01 -0.29
C PHE A 133 -2.53 8.00 -1.15
N HIS A 134 -3.62 8.59 -0.66
CA HIS A 134 -4.37 9.59 -1.42
C HIS A 134 -3.49 10.76 -1.86
N VAL A 135 -2.61 11.26 -0.98
CA VAL A 135 -1.66 12.34 -1.31
C VAL A 135 -0.70 11.90 -2.41
N VAL A 136 -0.22 10.66 -2.36
CA VAL A 136 0.66 10.08 -3.39
C VAL A 136 -0.08 9.92 -4.71
N ILE A 137 -1.32 9.41 -4.68
CA ILE A 137 -2.17 9.21 -5.86
C ILE A 137 -2.39 10.52 -6.60
N LEU A 138 -2.74 11.59 -5.89
CA LEU A 138 -2.98 12.89 -6.54
C LEU A 138 -1.75 13.36 -7.33
N ARG A 139 -0.56 13.17 -6.78
CA ARG A 139 0.69 13.52 -7.45
C ARG A 139 0.99 12.60 -8.63
N GLU A 140 0.80 11.29 -8.47
CA GLU A 140 0.98 10.33 -9.56
C GLU A 140 0.01 10.61 -10.71
N GLU A 141 -1.26 10.93 -10.42
CA GLU A 141 -2.24 11.27 -11.45
C GLU A 141 -1.88 12.55 -12.21
N THR A 142 -1.39 13.60 -11.54
CA THR A 142 -0.91 14.82 -12.22
C THR A 142 0.23 14.49 -13.18
N PHE A 143 1.23 13.74 -12.71
CA PHE A 143 2.35 13.31 -13.55
C PHE A 143 1.89 12.46 -14.74
N LEU A 144 0.97 11.51 -14.52
CA LEU A 144 0.47 10.63 -15.58
C LEU A 144 -0.41 11.39 -16.59
N LYS A 145 -1.15 12.42 -16.17
CA LYS A 145 -1.87 13.32 -17.09
C LYS A 145 -0.91 14.07 -18.00
N GLU A 146 0.20 14.59 -17.45
CA GLU A 146 1.22 15.29 -18.23
C GLU A 146 1.95 14.34 -19.19
N ALA A 147 2.26 13.12 -18.74
CA ALA A 147 3.02 12.14 -19.52
C ALA A 147 2.20 11.48 -20.64
N PHE A 148 0.93 11.16 -20.38
CA PHE A 148 0.11 10.36 -21.28
C PHE A 148 -1.09 11.10 -21.89
N GLY A 149 -1.39 12.32 -21.45
CA GLY A 149 -2.41 13.18 -22.06
C GLY A 149 -3.82 12.56 -22.11
N THR A 150 -4.47 12.69 -23.27
CA THR A 150 -5.87 12.28 -23.52
C THR A 150 -6.19 10.82 -23.17
N PRO A 151 -5.37 9.81 -23.54
CA PRO A 151 -5.56 8.42 -23.11
C PRO A 151 -5.77 8.25 -21.59
N PHE A 152 -4.98 8.94 -20.78
CA PHE A 152 -5.11 8.84 -19.32
C PHE A 152 -6.34 9.56 -18.79
N GLN A 153 -6.73 10.69 -19.40
CA GLN A 153 -7.97 11.39 -19.03
C GLN A 153 -9.22 10.53 -19.31
N ALA A 154 -9.27 9.84 -20.46
CA ALA A 154 -10.35 8.93 -20.79
C ALA A 154 -10.43 7.75 -19.79
N TYR A 155 -9.28 7.22 -19.38
CA TYR A 155 -9.21 6.20 -18.34
C TYR A 155 -9.72 6.70 -16.98
N MET A 156 -9.34 7.91 -16.56
CA MET A 156 -9.80 8.52 -15.31
C MET A 156 -11.31 8.75 -15.25
N ALA A 157 -11.93 9.06 -16.40
CA ALA A 157 -13.38 9.25 -16.49
C ALA A 157 -14.16 7.94 -16.30
N ARG A 158 -13.57 6.79 -16.68
CA ARG A 158 -14.22 5.48 -16.60
C ARG A 158 -14.00 4.77 -15.26
N VAL A 159 -12.78 4.83 -14.73
CA VAL A 159 -12.36 3.99 -13.60
C VAL A 159 -12.26 4.82 -12.31
N PRO A 160 -12.85 4.36 -11.19
CA PRO A 160 -12.79 5.09 -9.93
C PRO A 160 -11.36 5.15 -9.39
N ARG A 161 -11.07 6.15 -8.54
CA ARG A 161 -9.71 6.39 -8.04
C ARG A 161 -9.25 5.36 -7.02
N PHE A 162 -10.12 5.00 -6.06
CA PHE A 162 -9.74 4.19 -4.89
C PHE A 162 -10.72 3.03 -4.66
N PHE A 163 -12.00 3.32 -4.38
CA PHE A 163 -13.01 2.29 -4.15
C PHE A 163 -13.30 1.53 -5.46
N PRO A 164 -13.13 0.20 -5.48
CA PRO A 164 -13.22 -0.58 -6.70
C PRO A 164 -14.67 -0.71 -7.17
N LYS A 165 -14.88 -0.61 -8.47
CA LYS A 165 -16.17 -0.92 -9.12
C LYS A 165 -16.03 -2.24 -9.88
N LEU A 166 -16.39 -3.34 -9.22
CA LEU A 166 -16.20 -4.71 -9.74
C LEU A 166 -16.90 -4.96 -11.08
N SER A 167 -17.99 -4.24 -11.38
CA SER A 167 -18.69 -4.33 -12.66
C SER A 167 -17.86 -3.84 -13.86
N LEU A 168 -16.75 -3.14 -13.63
CA LEU A 168 -15.84 -2.67 -14.67
C LEU A 168 -14.73 -3.68 -14.98
N TYR A 169 -14.76 -4.88 -14.37
CA TYR A 169 -13.69 -5.85 -14.51
C TYR A 169 -13.46 -6.23 -15.98
N GLN A 170 -12.22 -6.05 -16.42
CA GLN A 170 -11.72 -6.46 -17.72
C GLN A 170 -10.33 -7.04 -17.52
N GLU A 171 -10.14 -8.31 -17.87
CA GLU A 171 -8.83 -8.99 -17.76
C GLU A 171 -7.76 -8.19 -18.50
N GLY A 172 -8.00 -7.85 -19.77
CA GLY A 172 -6.99 -7.18 -20.60
C GLY A 172 -5.77 -8.08 -20.84
N ASP A 173 -4.64 -7.48 -21.18
CA ASP A 173 -3.38 -8.20 -21.39
C ASP A 173 -2.37 -7.89 -20.26
N THR A 174 -1.79 -8.94 -19.69
CA THR A 174 -0.71 -8.85 -18.70
C THR A 174 0.63 -8.46 -19.34
N GLY A 175 0.79 -8.68 -20.65
CA GLY A 175 1.99 -8.34 -21.40
C GLY A 175 3.25 -9.05 -20.89
N SER A 176 4.42 -8.45 -21.11
CA SER A 176 5.67 -8.94 -20.52
C SER A 176 5.86 -8.39 -19.09
N PHE A 177 5.99 -9.28 -18.11
CA PHE A 177 6.28 -8.91 -16.72
C PHE A 177 7.71 -9.26 -16.31
N LYS A 178 8.27 -8.54 -15.34
CA LYS A 178 9.58 -8.86 -14.76
C LYS A 178 9.42 -9.67 -13.46
N PRO A 179 9.85 -10.95 -13.40
CA PRO A 179 9.66 -11.80 -12.22
C PRO A 179 10.24 -11.22 -10.93
N ARG A 180 11.35 -10.46 -11.03
CA ARG A 180 11.97 -9.77 -9.89
C ARG A 180 11.00 -8.84 -9.15
N LEU A 181 10.06 -8.20 -9.85
CA LEU A 181 9.07 -7.30 -9.24
C LEU A 181 8.05 -8.06 -8.38
N LEU A 182 7.67 -9.27 -8.80
CA LEU A 182 6.79 -10.14 -8.02
C LEU A 182 7.51 -10.59 -6.75
N TRP A 183 8.77 -11.01 -6.87
CA TRP A 183 9.57 -11.41 -5.71
C TRP A 183 9.73 -10.27 -4.70
N THR A 184 10.04 -9.06 -5.16
CA THR A 184 10.12 -7.89 -4.26
C THR A 184 8.76 -7.57 -3.62
N THR A 185 7.67 -7.68 -4.37
CA THR A 185 6.32 -7.40 -3.83
C THR A 185 5.92 -8.45 -2.79
N LEU A 186 6.29 -9.71 -3.01
CA LEU A 186 6.07 -10.79 -2.07
C LEU A 186 6.86 -10.56 -0.79
N LEU A 187 8.18 -10.32 -0.90
CA LEU A 187 9.04 -10.03 0.26
C LEU A 187 8.56 -8.80 1.04
N ASP A 188 8.19 -7.71 0.36
CA ASP A 188 7.60 -6.52 1.00
C ASP A 188 6.30 -6.87 1.74
N GLY A 189 5.52 -7.81 1.19
CA GLY A 189 4.30 -8.32 1.79
C GLY A 189 4.54 -9.19 3.03
N LEU A 190 5.56 -10.05 3.00
CA LEU A 190 5.90 -10.94 4.11
C LEU A 190 6.29 -10.17 5.39
N VAL A 191 6.79 -8.94 5.26
CA VAL A 191 7.03 -8.05 6.42
C VAL A 191 5.75 -7.85 7.25
N PHE A 192 4.57 -7.84 6.63
CA PHE A 192 3.31 -7.74 7.37
C PHE A 192 3.01 -9.00 8.20
N LEU A 193 3.48 -10.18 7.78
CA LEU A 193 3.33 -11.40 8.57
C LEU A 193 4.27 -11.45 9.76
N VAL A 194 5.45 -10.83 9.66
CA VAL A 194 6.38 -10.66 10.79
C VAL A 194 5.76 -9.83 11.92
N ALA A 195 4.73 -9.02 11.63
CA ALA A 195 4.00 -8.31 12.67
C ALA A 195 3.43 -9.27 13.73
N MET A 196 2.98 -10.46 13.36
CA MET A 196 2.31 -11.41 14.26
C MET A 196 3.21 -11.89 15.42
N PRO A 197 4.39 -12.53 15.20
CA PRO A 197 5.28 -12.91 16.31
C PRO A 197 5.82 -11.70 17.06
N PHE A 198 5.90 -10.53 16.41
CA PHE A 198 6.29 -9.29 17.06
C PHE A 198 5.22 -8.79 18.05
N PHE A 199 3.93 -8.89 17.70
CA PHE A 199 2.81 -8.54 18.57
C PHE A 199 2.69 -9.48 19.76
N GLU A 200 2.78 -10.80 19.54
CA GLU A 200 2.81 -11.77 20.65
C GLU A 200 3.96 -11.46 21.64
N SER A 201 5.11 -11.04 21.11
CA SER A 201 6.25 -10.63 21.94
C SER A 201 5.96 -9.35 22.75
N ILE A 202 5.22 -8.40 22.18
CA ILE A 202 4.79 -7.18 22.88
C ILE A 202 3.80 -7.54 23.98
N ASP A 203 2.79 -8.37 23.69
CA ASP A 203 1.80 -8.78 24.68
C ASP A 203 2.45 -9.52 25.84
N GLY A 204 3.36 -10.45 25.57
CA GLY A 204 4.14 -11.11 26.62
C GLY A 204 4.97 -10.12 27.46
N ALA A 205 5.58 -9.11 26.83
CA ALA A 205 6.34 -8.07 27.54
C ALA A 205 5.44 -7.13 28.36
N GLN A 206 4.21 -6.83 27.90
CA GLN A 206 3.25 -6.03 28.65
C GLN A 206 2.65 -6.82 29.83
N GLN A 207 2.34 -8.11 29.65
CA GLN A 207 1.84 -9.00 30.70
C GLN A 207 2.88 -9.23 31.82
N SER A 208 4.16 -9.30 31.46
CA SER A 208 5.27 -9.41 32.42
C SER A 208 5.65 -8.08 33.10
N GLY A 209 5.04 -6.96 32.70
CA GLY A 209 5.31 -5.63 33.25
C GLY A 209 6.59 -4.96 32.73
N LEU A 210 7.25 -5.55 31.72
CA LEU A 210 8.44 -4.98 31.08
C LEU A 210 8.12 -3.75 30.21
N LEU A 211 6.93 -3.71 29.61
CA LEU A 211 6.45 -2.60 28.79
C LEU A 211 5.21 -1.94 29.41
N PRO A 212 5.20 -0.59 29.56
CA PRO A 212 4.02 0.12 30.06
C PRO A 212 2.94 0.23 28.98
N VAL A 213 1.69 0.02 29.39
CA VAL A 213 0.50 0.23 28.55
C VAL A 213 0.02 1.66 28.75
N LEU A 214 0.11 2.50 27.72
CA LEU A 214 -0.25 3.92 27.82
C LEU A 214 -1.69 4.19 27.38
N PHE A 215 -2.23 3.41 26.43
CA PHE A 215 -3.56 3.62 25.86
C PHE A 215 -4.28 2.29 25.63
N ARG A 216 -5.62 2.29 25.73
CA ARG A 216 -6.47 1.14 25.40
C ARG A 216 -7.44 1.48 24.28
N PHE A 217 -7.50 0.64 23.27
CA PHE A 217 -8.42 0.76 22.14
C PHE A 217 -9.65 -0.13 22.33
N PRO A 218 -10.87 0.38 22.09
CA PRO A 218 -12.07 -0.46 22.10
C PRO A 218 -12.12 -1.43 20.92
#